data_AF-A0A264VWY8-F1
#
_entry.id   AF-A0A264VWY8-F1
#
_cell.length_a   1.000
_cell.length_b   1.000
_cell.length_c   1.000
_cell.angle_alpha   90.00
_cell.angle_beta   90.00
_cell.angle_gamma   90.00
#
_symmetry.space_group_name_H-M   'P 1'
#
loop_
_entity.id
_entity.type
_entity.pdbx_description
1 polymer ?
#
loop_
_entity_poly.entity_id
_entity_poly.type
_entity_poly.pdbx_seq_one_letter_code
_entity_poly.pdbx_strand_id
1 'polypeptide(L)'
;MQIAKILNNNVVVALNEQQQEIVVMGRGLAFQMKVNDFVDSKKIEKVFELRSHELTSRLSELLSQIPISIMKVCDKIIENAKSKLGNLHESLYIVLTDHCNYAIERQQKGLAITNTMLWEIQRLYPKEYQLGLESLALIKQDLEIELPIDEAGFIALHFVNAQLTGEMPIVMETMAIMNEIMNIVKYHLQIEYHEDTLSYQRFVTHLKFFTHRMMSDEPVPNDDIAMHLVIKENYSISWKCAEKVSTYLSKKYQRDLTDEERMYLTIHIERIRKEKSSHK
;
A
#
# COMPACT_ATOMS: atom_id res chain seq x y z
N MET A 1 29.70 15.19 -4.37
CA MET A 1 29.18 14.09 -5.20
C MET A 1 29.73 14.25 -6.61
N GLN A 2 30.39 13.23 -7.15
CA GLN A 2 30.98 13.26 -8.49
C GLN A 2 30.06 12.55 -9.50
N ILE A 3 29.79 13.13 -10.66
CA ILE A 3 28.88 12.59 -11.66
C ILE A 3 29.49 11.33 -12.29
N ALA A 4 28.82 10.18 -12.12
CA ALA A 4 29.16 8.92 -12.78
C ALA A 4 28.44 8.79 -14.13
N LYS A 5 27.18 9.22 -14.21
CA LYS A 5 26.36 9.15 -15.43
C LYS A 5 25.37 10.31 -15.48
N ILE A 6 25.17 10.90 -16.66
CA ILE A 6 24.11 11.88 -16.90
C ILE A 6 22.91 11.15 -17.52
N LEU A 7 21.73 11.27 -16.91
CA LEU A 7 20.50 10.61 -17.39
C LEU A 7 19.68 11.55 -18.26
N ASN A 8 19.47 12.78 -17.78
CA ASN A 8 18.90 13.89 -18.55
C ASN A 8 19.32 15.22 -17.90
N ASN A 9 18.81 16.36 -18.40
CA ASN A 9 19.16 17.69 -17.89
C ASN A 9 18.91 17.90 -16.39
N ASN A 10 18.09 17.07 -15.75
CA ASN A 10 17.65 17.23 -14.36
C ASN A 10 18.09 16.08 -13.43
N VAL A 11 18.60 14.97 -13.97
CA VAL A 11 18.91 13.77 -13.18
C VAL A 11 20.27 13.20 -13.58
N VAL A 12 21.08 12.87 -12.57
CA VAL A 12 22.39 12.23 -12.71
C VAL A 12 22.51 11.04 -11.76
N VAL A 13 23.31 10.06 -12.13
CA VAL A 13 23.91 9.10 -11.18
C VAL A 13 25.24 9.68 -10.74
N ALA A 14 25.45 9.80 -9.43
CA ALA A 14 26.68 10.31 -8.85
C ALA A 14 27.25 9.31 -7.84
N LEU A 15 28.53 9.46 -7.53
CA LEU A 15 29.18 8.74 -6.44
C LEU A 15 29.15 9.61 -5.17
N ASN A 16 28.65 9.01 -4.08
CA ASN A 16 28.72 9.60 -2.75
C ASN A 16 30.15 9.47 -2.16
N GLU A 17 30.35 9.96 -0.93
CA GLU A 17 31.66 9.89 -0.26
C GLU A 17 32.16 8.45 -0.02
N GLN A 18 31.24 7.49 0.05
CA GLN A 18 31.50 6.07 0.25
C GLN A 18 31.70 5.30 -1.07
N GLN A 19 31.83 6.01 -2.20
CA GLN A 19 31.93 5.42 -3.55
C GLN A 19 30.71 4.57 -3.95
N GLN A 20 29.55 4.85 -3.37
CA GLN A 20 28.28 4.22 -3.74
C GLN A 20 27.55 5.07 -4.77
N GLU A 21 26.91 4.41 -5.73
CA GLU A 21 26.04 5.06 -6.71
C GLU A 21 24.75 5.55 -6.05
N ILE A 22 24.48 6.84 -6.23
CA ILE A 22 23.28 7.53 -5.78
C ILE A 22 22.63 8.25 -6.96
N VAL A 23 21.30 8.38 -6.94
CA VAL A 23 20.59 9.16 -7.95
C VAL A 23 20.33 10.55 -7.41
N VAL A 24 20.73 11.59 -8.15
CA VAL A 24 20.57 12.98 -7.75
C VAL A 24 19.68 13.70 -8.76
N MET A 25 18.68 14.43 -8.24
CA MET A 25 17.68 15.13 -9.02
C MET A 25 17.65 16.62 -8.65
N GLY A 26 17.49 17.47 -9.66
CA GLY A 26 17.30 18.91 -9.50
C GLY A 26 17.09 19.62 -10.82
N ARG A 27 16.37 20.75 -10.82
CA ARG A 27 16.10 21.49 -12.07
C ARG A 27 17.40 21.99 -12.71
N GLY A 28 17.67 21.54 -13.94
CA GLY A 28 18.87 21.92 -14.70
C GLY A 28 20.18 21.46 -14.04
N LEU A 29 20.14 20.46 -13.16
CA LEU A 29 21.28 19.94 -12.42
C LEU A 29 22.42 19.48 -13.34
N ALA A 30 22.05 18.82 -14.44
CA ALA A 30 23.00 18.24 -15.40
C ALA A 30 23.19 19.11 -16.65
N PHE A 31 22.51 20.27 -16.73
CA PHE A 31 22.59 21.11 -17.91
C PHE A 31 24.03 21.63 -18.11
N GLN A 32 24.62 21.30 -19.26
CA GLN A 32 26.02 21.59 -19.63
C GLN A 32 27.09 20.90 -18.77
N MET A 33 26.71 19.90 -17.96
CA MET A 33 27.65 19.10 -17.18
C MET A 33 28.24 17.95 -18.00
N LYS A 34 29.35 17.38 -17.53
CA LYS A 34 29.98 16.17 -18.09
C LYS A 34 30.19 15.12 -17.00
N VAL A 35 30.39 13.86 -17.43
CA VAL A 35 30.83 12.79 -16.53
C VAL A 35 32.15 13.20 -15.87
N ASN A 36 32.29 12.87 -14.59
CA ASN A 36 33.36 13.28 -13.67
C ASN A 36 33.30 14.71 -13.13
N ASP A 37 32.37 15.57 -13.59
CA ASP A 37 32.16 16.86 -12.94
C ASP A 37 31.55 16.68 -11.54
N PHE A 38 31.68 17.70 -10.69
CA PHE A 38 31.04 17.72 -9.37
C PHE A 38 29.65 18.34 -9.45
N VAL A 39 28.69 17.72 -8.77
CA VAL A 39 27.33 18.24 -8.66
C VAL A 39 27.34 19.49 -7.77
N ASP A 40 26.76 20.59 -8.26
CA ASP A 40 26.51 21.78 -7.44
C ASP A 40 25.44 21.48 -6.39
N SER A 41 25.82 21.50 -5.12
CA SER A 41 24.93 21.19 -4.00
C SER A 41 23.73 22.12 -3.90
N LYS A 42 23.80 23.35 -4.45
CA LYS A 42 22.68 24.30 -4.46
C LYS A 42 21.58 23.93 -5.46
N LYS A 43 21.91 23.12 -6.48
CA LYS A 43 20.94 22.66 -7.48
C LYS A 43 20.29 21.33 -7.10
N ILE A 44 20.77 20.68 -6.04
CA ILE A 44 20.22 19.41 -5.57
C ILE A 44 18.87 19.67 -4.91
N GLU A 45 17.83 19.04 -5.44
CA GLU A 45 16.49 19.03 -4.84
C GLU A 45 16.23 17.72 -4.10
N LYS A 46 16.71 16.59 -4.63
CA LYS A 46 16.55 15.28 -4.01
C LYS A 46 17.75 14.39 -4.29
N VAL A 47 18.10 13.57 -3.29
CA VAL A 47 19.09 12.50 -3.38
C VAL A 47 18.41 11.20 -3.01
N PHE A 48 18.59 10.17 -3.84
CA PHE A 48 18.12 8.82 -3.60
C PHE A 48 19.32 7.93 -3.28
N GLU A 49 19.39 7.52 -2.02
CA GLU A 49 20.34 6.53 -1.52
C GLU A 49 19.59 5.21 -1.37
N LEU A 50 19.54 4.44 -2.46
CA LEU A 50 18.83 3.15 -2.47
C LEU A 50 19.75 2.04 -1.98
N ARG A 51 19.19 1.10 -1.22
CA ARG A 51 19.96 0.00 -0.60
C ARG A 51 20.53 -1.00 -1.59
N SER A 52 20.03 -1.05 -2.83
CA SER A 52 20.47 -2.03 -3.83
C SER A 52 20.79 -1.39 -5.18
N HIS A 53 21.87 -1.87 -5.80
CA HIS A 53 22.28 -1.47 -7.14
C HIS A 53 21.18 -1.73 -8.19
N GLU A 54 20.38 -2.78 -8.02
CA GLU A 54 19.27 -3.07 -8.91
C GLU A 54 18.19 -1.97 -8.87
N LEU A 55 17.80 -1.51 -7.67
CA LEU A 55 16.83 -0.43 -7.53
C LEU A 55 17.39 0.89 -8.08
N THR A 56 18.68 1.18 -7.84
CA THR A 56 19.37 2.35 -8.41
C THR A 56 19.33 2.32 -9.94
N SER A 57 19.60 1.18 -10.56
CA SER A 57 19.58 1.02 -12.02
C SER A 57 18.16 1.22 -12.58
N ARG A 58 17.16 0.56 -11.99
CA ARG A 58 15.75 0.69 -12.43
C ARG A 58 15.23 2.12 -12.27
N LEU A 59 15.51 2.77 -11.15
CA LEU A 59 15.14 4.17 -10.93
C LEU A 59 15.81 5.08 -11.96
N SER A 60 17.09 4.85 -12.26
CA SER A 60 17.85 5.64 -13.24
C SER A 60 17.27 5.52 -14.65
N GLU A 61 16.90 4.31 -15.08
CA GLU A 61 16.26 4.07 -16.37
C GLU A 61 14.91 4.80 -16.46
N LEU A 62 14.06 4.60 -15.45
CA LEU A 62 12.74 5.23 -15.39
C LEU A 62 12.85 6.77 -15.40
N LEU A 63 13.74 7.33 -14.58
CA LEU A 63 13.88 8.77 -14.49
C LEU A 63 14.52 9.40 -15.73
N SER A 64 15.16 8.62 -16.61
CA SER A 64 15.70 9.16 -17.87
C SER A 64 14.59 9.55 -18.86
N GLN A 65 13.43 8.91 -18.78
CA GLN A 65 12.33 9.04 -19.76
C GLN A 65 11.19 9.93 -19.29
N ILE A 66 11.05 10.12 -17.97
CA ILE A 66 9.91 10.85 -17.38
C ILE A 66 10.19 12.36 -17.30
N PRO A 67 9.19 13.22 -17.57
CA PRO A 67 9.32 14.67 -17.35
C PRO A 67 9.58 15.03 -15.87
N ILE A 68 10.49 15.98 -15.64
CA ILE A 68 10.84 16.46 -14.29
C ILE A 68 9.63 17.02 -13.52
N SER A 69 8.64 17.58 -14.21
CA SER A 69 7.40 18.06 -13.59
C SER A 69 6.64 16.91 -12.92
N ILE A 70 6.53 15.76 -13.60
CA ILE A 70 5.86 14.57 -13.06
C ILE A 70 6.63 14.00 -11.86
N MET A 71 7.96 13.93 -11.96
CA MET A 71 8.81 13.46 -10.85
C MET A 71 8.62 14.31 -9.58
N LYS A 72 8.57 15.65 -9.73
CA LYS A 72 8.38 16.56 -8.60
C LYS A 72 7.03 16.39 -7.93
N VAL A 73 5.97 16.16 -8.71
CA VAL A 73 4.65 15.89 -8.15
C VAL A 73 4.63 14.55 -7.43
N CYS A 74 5.25 13.51 -8.00
CA CYS A 74 5.36 12.21 -7.35
C CYS A 74 6.18 12.29 -6.04
N ASP A 75 7.25 13.07 -6.01
CA ASP A 75 8.02 13.35 -4.78
C ASP A 75 7.13 13.98 -3.70
N LYS A 76 6.34 15.02 -4.04
CA LYS A 76 5.36 15.63 -3.12
C LYS A 76 4.32 14.62 -2.61
N ILE A 77 3.79 13.77 -3.50
CA ILE A 77 2.83 12.74 -3.14
C ILE A 77 3.44 11.76 -2.13
N ILE A 78 4.65 11.27 -2.40
CA ILE A 78 5.31 10.28 -1.55
C ILE A 78 5.70 10.87 -0.21
N GLU A 79 6.19 12.11 -0.15
CA GLU A 79 6.49 12.78 1.11
C GLU A 79 5.21 13.03 1.94
N ASN A 80 4.10 13.41 1.29
CA ASN A 80 2.80 13.51 1.97
C ASN A 80 2.36 12.13 2.52
N ALA A 81 2.46 11.06 1.73
CA ALA A 81 2.10 9.72 2.16
C ALA A 81 2.97 9.24 3.33
N LYS A 82 4.30 9.43 3.28
CA LYS A 82 5.22 9.11 4.37
C LYS A 82 4.87 9.85 5.66
N SER A 83 4.50 11.13 5.57
CA SER A 83 4.13 11.93 6.75
C SER A 83 2.90 11.39 7.48
N LYS A 84 1.96 10.73 6.77
CA LYS A 84 0.70 10.23 7.33
C LYS A 84 0.68 8.73 7.61
N LEU A 85 1.43 7.94 6.84
CA LEU A 85 1.46 6.47 6.93
C LEU A 85 2.72 5.94 7.62
N GLY A 86 3.74 6.78 7.83
CA GLY A 86 5.03 6.40 8.39
C GLY A 86 5.99 5.84 7.34
N ASN A 87 6.74 4.80 7.70
CA ASN A 87 7.74 4.22 6.81
C ASN A 87 7.08 3.49 5.64
N LEU A 88 7.50 3.84 4.43
CA LEU A 88 7.09 3.20 3.17
C LEU A 88 8.33 2.66 2.47
N HIS A 89 8.21 1.50 1.83
CA HIS A 89 9.31 0.87 1.13
C HIS A 89 9.88 1.76 0.01
N GLU A 90 11.21 1.77 -0.14
CA GLU A 90 11.93 2.66 -1.08
C GLU A 90 11.51 2.45 -2.54
N SER A 91 11.06 1.24 -2.90
CA SER A 91 10.55 0.94 -4.25
C SER A 91 9.31 1.74 -4.64
N LEU A 92 8.58 2.34 -3.68
CA LEU A 92 7.40 3.17 -3.95
C LEU A 92 7.71 4.30 -4.93
N TYR A 93 8.90 4.91 -4.84
CA TYR A 93 9.32 5.95 -5.77
C TYR A 93 9.33 5.49 -7.21
N ILE A 94 9.76 4.25 -7.47
CA ILE A 94 9.81 3.69 -8.83
C ILE A 94 8.38 3.41 -9.31
N VAL A 95 7.64 2.60 -8.55
CA VAL A 95 6.33 2.09 -9.02
C VAL A 95 5.27 3.19 -9.09
N LEU A 96 5.27 4.15 -8.17
CA LEU A 96 4.31 5.24 -8.19
C LEU A 96 4.63 6.27 -9.28
N THR A 97 5.91 6.56 -9.52
CA THR A 97 6.29 7.50 -10.58
C THR A 97 5.96 6.91 -11.95
N ASP A 98 6.21 5.61 -12.17
CA ASP A 98 5.80 4.91 -13.38
C ASP A 98 4.28 4.99 -13.59
N HIS A 99 3.52 4.63 -12.54
CA HIS A 99 2.06 4.65 -12.53
C HIS A 99 1.51 6.04 -12.86
N CYS A 100 1.98 7.08 -12.18
CA CYS A 100 1.54 8.46 -12.41
C CYS A 100 1.88 8.92 -13.83
N ASN A 101 3.09 8.63 -14.33
CA ASN A 101 3.46 8.97 -15.70
C ASN A 101 2.50 8.32 -16.71
N TYR A 102 2.25 7.02 -16.56
CA TYR A 102 1.33 6.29 -17.43
C TYR A 102 -0.12 6.79 -17.31
N ALA A 103 -0.61 7.05 -16.10
CA ALA A 103 -1.95 7.58 -15.85
C ALA A 103 -2.15 8.95 -16.52
N ILE A 104 -1.13 9.82 -16.43
CA ILE A 104 -1.12 11.14 -17.07
C ILE A 104 -1.12 11.01 -18.60
N GLU A 105 -0.24 10.19 -19.17
CA GLU A 105 -0.20 9.95 -20.62
C GLU A 105 -1.53 9.40 -21.12
N ARG A 106 -2.13 8.46 -20.38
CA ARG A 106 -3.41 7.85 -20.72
C ARG A 106 -4.54 8.89 -20.70
N GLN A 107 -4.56 9.76 -19.70
CA GLN A 107 -5.53 10.86 -19.60
C GLN A 107 -5.40 11.86 -20.76
N GLN A 108 -4.16 12.23 -21.13
CA GLN A 108 -3.92 13.13 -22.27
C GLN A 108 -4.36 12.52 -23.60
N LYS A 109 -4.33 11.18 -23.72
CA LYS A 109 -4.85 10.44 -24.88
C LYS A 109 -6.38 10.25 -24.84
N GLY A 110 -7.05 10.70 -23.78
CA GLY A 110 -8.51 10.57 -23.61
C GLY A 110 -8.98 9.12 -23.38
N LEU A 111 -8.10 8.25 -22.86
CA LEU A 111 -8.41 6.85 -22.64
C LEU A 111 -9.03 6.64 -21.25
N ALA A 112 -10.25 6.13 -21.23
CA ALA A 112 -10.98 5.84 -19.99
C ALA A 112 -10.30 4.72 -19.18
N ILE A 113 -10.42 4.82 -17.86
CA ILE A 113 -10.06 3.76 -16.92
C ILE A 113 -11.19 3.58 -15.91
N THR A 114 -11.33 2.36 -15.42
CA THR A 114 -12.26 2.02 -14.35
C THR A 114 -11.54 1.14 -13.33
N ASN A 115 -11.73 1.44 -12.05
CA ASN A 115 -11.26 0.62 -10.94
C ASN A 115 -12.43 -0.19 -10.39
N THR A 116 -12.46 -1.48 -10.71
CA THR A 116 -13.52 -2.39 -10.28
C THR A 116 -13.51 -2.69 -8.78
N MET A 117 -12.45 -2.31 -8.07
CA MET A 117 -12.28 -2.49 -6.63
C MET A 117 -12.36 -1.17 -5.84
N LEU A 118 -12.79 -0.08 -6.48
CA LEU A 118 -12.76 1.25 -5.88
C LEU A 118 -13.51 1.30 -4.54
N TRP A 119 -14.66 0.63 -4.47
CA TRP A 119 -15.48 0.60 -3.27
C TRP A 119 -14.82 -0.20 -2.13
N GLU A 120 -14.22 -1.35 -2.46
CA GLU A 120 -13.46 -2.16 -1.53
C GLU A 120 -12.26 -1.39 -0.97
N ILE A 121 -11.54 -0.65 -1.82
CA ILE A 121 -10.39 0.16 -1.42
C ILE A 121 -10.81 1.28 -0.46
N GLN A 122 -11.89 2.00 -0.76
CA GLN A 122 -12.43 3.04 0.12
C GLN A 122 -12.69 2.51 1.53
N ARG A 123 -13.31 1.33 1.59
CA ARG A 123 -13.75 0.72 2.84
C ARG A 123 -12.61 0.08 3.64
N LEU A 124 -11.72 -0.65 2.97
CA LEU A 124 -10.65 -1.40 3.64
C LEU A 124 -9.41 -0.55 3.91
N TYR A 125 -9.16 0.46 3.09
CA TYR A 125 -7.99 1.34 3.15
C TYR A 125 -8.38 2.82 3.06
N PRO A 126 -9.24 3.32 3.97
CA PRO A 126 -9.78 4.68 3.88
C PRO A 126 -8.69 5.76 3.98
N LYS A 127 -7.62 5.51 4.74
CA LYS A 127 -6.51 6.46 4.90
C LYS A 127 -5.68 6.57 3.61
N GLU A 128 -5.36 5.42 3.01
CA GLU A 128 -4.62 5.32 1.76
C GLU A 128 -5.46 5.87 0.59
N TYR A 129 -6.78 5.62 0.58
CA TYR A 129 -7.70 6.21 -0.39
C TYR A 129 -7.78 7.73 -0.29
N GLN A 130 -7.87 8.27 0.93
CA GLN A 130 -7.86 9.71 1.16
C GLN A 130 -6.56 10.35 0.66
N LEU A 131 -5.41 9.70 0.89
CA LEU A 131 -4.14 10.11 0.30
C LEU A 131 -4.14 10.02 -1.22
N GLY A 132 -4.81 9.01 -1.80
CA GLY A 132 -5.05 8.91 -3.24
C GLY A 132 -5.79 10.13 -3.78
N LEU A 133 -6.86 10.57 -3.12
CA LEU A 133 -7.62 11.78 -3.50
C LEU A 133 -6.74 13.03 -3.41
N GLU A 134 -5.98 13.18 -2.33
CA GLU A 134 -5.02 14.28 -2.19
C GLU A 134 -3.95 14.26 -3.28
N SER A 135 -3.53 13.07 -3.71
CA SER A 135 -2.58 12.89 -4.80
C SER A 135 -3.15 13.39 -6.13
N LEU A 136 -4.42 13.11 -6.42
CA LEU A 136 -5.10 13.65 -7.59
C LEU A 136 -5.17 15.18 -7.55
N ALA A 137 -5.43 15.75 -6.37
CA ALA A 137 -5.46 17.21 -6.18
C ALA A 137 -4.08 17.84 -6.45
N LEU A 138 -2.99 17.21 -5.97
CA LEU A 138 -1.62 17.64 -6.26
C LEU A 138 -1.29 17.58 -7.75
N ILE A 139 -1.68 16.50 -8.43
CA ILE A 139 -1.50 16.34 -9.88
C ILE A 139 -2.26 17.43 -10.65
N LYS A 140 -3.52 17.69 -10.28
CA LYS A 140 -4.33 18.74 -10.90
C LYS A 140 -3.72 20.13 -10.67
N GLN A 141 -3.24 20.41 -9.48
CA GLN A 141 -2.65 21.70 -9.12
C GLN A 141 -1.33 21.97 -9.87
N ASP A 142 -0.44 21.00 -9.93
CA ASP A 142 0.93 21.20 -10.42
C ASP A 142 1.08 20.96 -11.92
N LEU A 143 0.21 20.15 -12.52
CA LEU A 143 0.29 19.74 -13.94
C LEU A 143 -0.93 20.18 -14.76
N GLU A 144 -1.97 20.74 -14.14
CA GLU A 144 -3.23 21.12 -14.79
C GLU A 144 -3.95 19.93 -15.47
N ILE A 145 -3.74 18.72 -14.95
CA ILE A 145 -4.33 17.48 -15.46
C ILE A 145 -5.28 16.90 -14.43
N GLU A 146 -6.54 16.75 -14.80
CA GLU A 146 -7.56 16.14 -13.96
C GLU A 146 -7.66 14.64 -14.28
N LEU A 147 -7.23 13.82 -13.33
CA LEU A 147 -7.34 12.36 -13.40
C LEU A 147 -8.70 11.90 -12.82
N PRO A 148 -9.27 10.79 -13.31
CA PRO A 148 -10.52 10.24 -12.78
C PRO A 148 -10.34 9.72 -11.35
N ILE A 149 -11.43 9.65 -10.59
CA ILE A 149 -11.42 9.20 -9.19
C ILE A 149 -10.91 7.76 -9.01
N ASP A 150 -11.04 6.93 -10.05
CA ASP A 150 -10.48 5.58 -10.13
C ASP A 150 -8.96 5.54 -9.87
N GLU A 151 -8.24 6.59 -10.27
CA GLU A 151 -6.81 6.74 -10.03
C GLU A 151 -6.47 6.92 -8.55
N ALA A 152 -7.36 7.52 -7.75
CA ALA A 152 -7.17 7.57 -6.30
C ALA A 152 -7.14 6.16 -5.70
N GLY A 153 -7.95 5.24 -6.24
CA GLY A 153 -7.93 3.84 -5.84
C GLY A 153 -6.62 3.13 -6.20
N PHE A 154 -6.10 3.32 -7.41
CA PHE A 154 -4.82 2.71 -7.82
C PHE A 154 -3.63 3.27 -7.03
N ILE A 155 -3.59 4.59 -6.82
CA ILE A 155 -2.56 5.23 -5.99
C ILE A 155 -2.62 4.71 -4.55
N ALA A 156 -3.81 4.56 -3.98
CA ALA A 156 -3.98 3.98 -2.66
C ALA A 156 -3.38 2.57 -2.55
N LEU A 157 -3.56 1.73 -3.57
CA LEU A 157 -2.98 0.38 -3.59
C LEU A 157 -1.45 0.41 -3.64
N HIS A 158 -0.83 1.35 -4.35
CA HIS A 158 0.64 1.52 -4.30
C HIS A 158 1.12 1.85 -2.87
N PHE A 159 0.37 2.66 -2.12
CA PHE A 159 0.70 2.94 -0.71
C PHE A 159 0.55 1.69 0.16
N VAL A 160 -0.54 0.93 0.01
CA VAL A 160 -0.75 -0.32 0.75
C VAL A 160 0.38 -1.30 0.46
N ASN A 161 0.77 -1.43 -0.80
CA ASN A 161 1.84 -2.31 -1.22
C ASN A 161 3.19 -1.92 -0.59
N ALA A 162 3.47 -0.62 -0.54
CA ALA A 162 4.68 -0.08 0.06
C ALA A 162 4.73 -0.21 1.60
N GLN A 163 3.59 -0.31 2.28
CA GLN A 163 3.52 -0.61 3.72
C GLN A 163 3.74 -2.09 4.02
N LEU A 164 3.18 -2.97 3.18
CA LEU A 164 3.21 -4.42 3.39
C LEU A 164 4.46 -5.10 2.84
N THR A 165 5.35 -4.35 2.18
CA THR A 165 6.53 -4.90 1.46
C THR A 165 6.15 -6.04 0.50
N GLY A 166 4.93 -6.01 -0.02
CA GLY A 166 4.36 -7.06 -0.85
C GLY A 166 4.44 -6.75 -2.34
N GLU A 167 3.88 -7.66 -3.14
CA GLU A 167 3.56 -7.42 -4.53
C GLU A 167 2.06 -7.11 -4.69
N MET A 168 1.71 -6.29 -5.69
CA MET A 168 0.32 -5.89 -5.96
C MET A 168 -0.67 -7.07 -6.05
N PRO A 169 -0.34 -8.22 -6.69
CA PRO A 169 -1.22 -9.39 -6.68
C PRO A 169 -1.58 -9.88 -5.27
N ILE A 170 -0.60 -9.89 -4.35
CA ILE A 170 -0.80 -10.30 -2.96
C ILE A 170 -1.73 -9.34 -2.23
N VAL A 171 -1.61 -8.03 -2.50
CA VAL A 171 -2.51 -7.01 -1.93
C VAL A 171 -3.94 -7.21 -2.44
N MET A 172 -4.12 -7.48 -3.73
CA MET A 172 -5.44 -7.72 -4.31
C MET A 172 -6.10 -8.98 -3.76
N GLU A 173 -5.34 -10.07 -3.64
CA GLU A 173 -5.83 -11.32 -3.07
C GLU A 173 -6.16 -11.16 -1.57
N THR A 174 -5.31 -10.46 -0.82
CA THR A 174 -5.56 -10.08 0.57
C THR A 174 -6.90 -9.35 0.71
N MET A 175 -7.16 -8.33 -0.11
CA MET A 175 -8.45 -7.62 -0.09
C MET A 175 -9.64 -8.53 -0.39
N ALA A 176 -9.52 -9.41 -1.40
CA ALA A 176 -10.59 -10.33 -1.76
C ALA A 176 -10.95 -11.25 -0.58
N ILE A 177 -9.95 -11.84 0.07
CA ILE A 177 -10.13 -12.70 1.24
C ILE A 177 -10.76 -11.91 2.39
N MET A 178 -10.26 -10.70 2.67
CA MET A 178 -10.82 -9.83 3.71
C MET A 178 -12.32 -9.58 3.47
N ASN A 179 -12.70 -9.21 2.25
CA ASN A 179 -14.09 -8.95 1.89
C ASN A 179 -14.99 -10.18 2.05
N GLU A 180 -14.49 -11.35 1.69
CA GLU A 180 -15.22 -12.61 1.82
C GLU A 180 -15.44 -13.00 3.28
N ILE A 181 -14.41 -12.87 4.12
CA ILE A 181 -14.52 -13.09 5.57
C ILE A 181 -15.53 -12.10 6.18
N MET A 182 -15.42 -10.82 5.83
CA MET A 182 -16.37 -9.80 6.29
C MET A 182 -17.80 -10.14 5.88
N ASN A 183 -18.03 -10.60 4.65
CA ASN A 183 -19.36 -11.02 4.22
C ASN A 183 -19.87 -12.22 5.02
N ILE A 184 -19.02 -13.23 5.28
CA ILE A 184 -19.41 -14.38 6.12
C ILE A 184 -19.83 -13.92 7.51
N VAL A 185 -19.05 -13.03 8.13
CA VAL A 185 -19.33 -12.47 9.46
C VAL A 185 -20.62 -11.65 9.44
N LYS A 186 -20.77 -10.75 8.47
CA LYS A 186 -21.97 -9.92 8.25
C LYS A 186 -23.24 -10.77 8.21
N TYR A 187 -23.28 -11.76 7.33
CA TYR A 187 -24.47 -12.59 7.11
C TYR A 187 -24.71 -13.59 8.23
N HIS A 188 -23.65 -14.16 8.83
CA HIS A 188 -23.81 -15.13 9.91
C HIS A 188 -24.34 -14.47 11.20
N LEU A 189 -23.87 -13.26 11.52
CA LEU A 189 -24.28 -12.52 12.71
C LEU A 189 -25.43 -11.53 12.48
N GLN A 190 -25.86 -11.39 11.22
CA GLN A 190 -26.87 -10.44 10.76
C GLN A 190 -26.55 -9.00 11.22
N ILE A 191 -25.29 -8.58 11.07
CA ILE A 191 -24.83 -7.26 11.48
C ILE A 191 -24.71 -6.33 10.26
N GLU A 192 -24.68 -5.03 10.50
CA GLU A 192 -24.21 -4.04 9.54
C GLU A 192 -22.92 -3.43 10.07
N TYR A 193 -21.99 -3.11 9.18
CA TYR A 193 -20.73 -2.50 9.54
C TYR A 193 -20.88 -0.98 9.61
N HIS A 194 -20.40 -0.39 10.70
CA HIS A 194 -20.29 1.05 10.85
C HIS A 194 -18.82 1.43 10.72
N GLU A 195 -18.42 1.95 9.56
CA GLU A 195 -17.01 2.11 9.15
C GLU A 195 -16.24 3.09 10.04
N ASP A 196 -16.95 4.04 10.66
CA ASP A 196 -16.38 5.03 11.57
C ASP A 196 -16.12 4.49 12.99
N THR A 197 -16.56 3.27 13.30
CA THR A 197 -16.41 2.71 14.65
C THR A 197 -15.02 2.14 14.90
N LEU A 198 -14.56 2.24 16.15
CA LEU A 198 -13.25 1.72 16.54
C LEU A 198 -13.18 0.19 16.42
N SER A 199 -14.26 -0.54 16.67
CA SER A 199 -14.24 -2.00 16.54
C SER A 199 -14.18 -2.43 15.08
N TYR A 200 -14.85 -1.71 14.17
CA TYR A 200 -14.72 -1.94 12.74
C TYR A 200 -13.28 -1.71 12.27
N GLN A 201 -12.70 -0.54 12.57
CA GLN A 201 -11.33 -0.20 12.17
C GLN A 201 -10.31 -1.20 12.71
N ARG A 202 -10.48 -1.63 13.97
CA ARG A 202 -9.65 -2.69 14.56
C ARG A 202 -9.86 -4.01 13.82
N PHE A 203 -11.10 -4.41 13.54
CA PHE A 203 -11.36 -5.66 12.83
C PHE A 203 -10.69 -5.69 11.46
N VAL A 204 -10.85 -4.65 10.65
CA VAL A 204 -10.22 -4.54 9.33
C VAL A 204 -8.70 -4.60 9.45
N THR A 205 -8.11 -3.89 10.42
CA THR A 205 -6.66 -3.93 10.67
C THR A 205 -6.18 -5.33 11.02
N HIS A 206 -6.86 -6.01 11.96
CA HIS A 206 -6.51 -7.36 12.37
C HIS A 206 -6.71 -8.37 11.24
N LEU A 207 -7.75 -8.17 10.43
CA LEU A 207 -8.02 -9.00 9.27
C LEU A 207 -6.94 -8.83 8.20
N LYS A 208 -6.46 -7.60 7.95
CA LYS A 208 -5.34 -7.31 7.03
C LYS A 208 -4.09 -8.11 7.40
N PHE A 209 -3.69 -8.10 8.68
CA PHE A 209 -2.53 -8.86 9.14
C PHE A 209 -2.78 -10.37 9.12
N PHE A 210 -3.98 -10.81 9.49
CA PHE A 210 -4.37 -12.22 9.43
C PHE A 210 -4.27 -12.77 8.00
N THR A 211 -4.87 -12.10 7.01
CA THR A 211 -4.83 -12.53 5.61
C THR A 211 -3.41 -12.44 5.05
N HIS A 212 -2.65 -11.40 5.41
CA HIS A 212 -1.26 -11.30 4.96
C HIS A 212 -0.40 -12.45 5.48
N ARG A 213 -0.47 -12.79 6.78
CA ARG A 213 0.26 -13.95 7.35
C ARG A 213 -0.17 -15.27 6.72
N MET A 214 -1.48 -15.44 6.49
CA MET A 214 -2.02 -16.62 5.82
C MET A 214 -1.40 -16.81 4.43
N MET A 215 -1.18 -15.72 3.69
CA MET A 215 -0.52 -15.76 2.38
C MET A 215 0.99 -16.01 2.46
N SER A 216 1.65 -15.50 3.50
CA SER A 216 3.10 -15.64 3.69
C SER A 216 3.57 -16.99 4.27
N ASP A 217 2.65 -17.92 4.56
CA ASP A 217 2.94 -19.24 5.16
C ASP A 217 3.72 -19.17 6.50
N GLU A 218 3.63 -18.06 7.21
CA GLU A 218 4.29 -17.91 8.51
C GLU A 218 3.52 -18.70 9.57
N PRO A 219 4.13 -19.73 10.19
CA PRO A 219 3.45 -20.52 11.21
C PRO A 219 3.25 -19.68 12.47
N VAL A 220 2.01 -19.66 12.98
CA VAL A 220 1.71 -19.13 14.32
C VAL A 220 1.92 -20.26 15.34
N PRO A 221 2.82 -20.09 16.34
CA PRO A 221 2.99 -21.06 17.40
C PRO A 221 1.67 -21.32 18.14
N ASN A 222 1.39 -22.59 18.43
CA ASN A 222 0.17 -23.03 19.11
C ASN A 222 0.49 -23.26 20.59
N ASP A 223 0.37 -22.19 21.40
CA ASP A 223 1.00 -22.17 22.73
C ASP A 223 0.03 -22.29 23.92
N ASP A 224 -1.29 -22.14 23.78
CA ASP A 224 -2.19 -22.14 24.96
C ASP A 224 -3.61 -22.74 24.76
N ILE A 225 -3.68 -24.08 24.69
CA ILE A 225 -4.92 -24.89 24.57
C ILE A 225 -6.02 -24.48 25.57
N ALA A 226 -5.65 -24.08 26.79
CA ALA A 226 -6.61 -23.72 27.83
C ALA A 226 -7.41 -22.46 27.47
N MET A 227 -6.78 -21.48 26.83
CA MET A 227 -7.42 -20.24 26.41
C MET A 227 -8.47 -20.45 25.31
N HIS A 228 -8.24 -21.38 24.38
CA HIS A 228 -9.20 -21.69 23.32
C HIS A 228 -10.51 -22.27 23.87
N LEU A 229 -10.43 -23.15 24.88
CA LEU A 229 -11.61 -23.74 25.49
C LEU A 229 -12.49 -22.68 26.17
N VAL A 230 -11.86 -21.77 26.91
CA VAL A 230 -12.56 -20.65 27.57
C VAL A 230 -13.23 -19.72 26.55
N ILE A 231 -12.54 -19.39 25.45
CA ILE A 231 -13.12 -18.55 24.40
C ILE A 231 -14.25 -19.25 23.65
N LYS A 232 -14.11 -20.53 23.34
CA LYS A 232 -15.16 -21.33 22.69
C LYS A 232 -16.42 -21.39 23.54
N GLU A 233 -16.27 -21.56 24.85
CA GLU A 233 -17.40 -21.59 25.79
C GLU A 233 -18.06 -20.21 25.93
N ASN A 234 -17.27 -19.17 26.22
CA ASN A 234 -17.78 -17.83 26.48
C ASN A 234 -18.32 -17.12 25.22
N TYR A 235 -17.75 -17.39 24.05
CA TYR A 235 -18.07 -16.71 22.79
C TYR A 235 -18.60 -17.66 21.72
N SER A 236 -19.42 -18.64 22.12
CA SER A 236 -19.92 -19.73 21.27
C SER A 236 -20.51 -19.31 19.91
N ILE A 237 -21.29 -18.22 19.84
CA ILE A 237 -21.85 -17.72 18.57
C ILE A 237 -20.73 -17.17 17.66
N SER A 238 -19.78 -16.42 18.21
CA SER A 238 -18.64 -15.89 17.44
C SER A 238 -17.67 -16.99 17.03
N TRP A 239 -17.51 -18.02 17.88
CA TRP A 239 -16.72 -19.21 17.57
C TRP A 239 -17.30 -19.96 16.37
N LYS A 240 -18.62 -20.20 16.35
CA LYS A 240 -19.30 -20.83 15.19
C LYS A 240 -19.12 -20.02 13.91
N CYS A 241 -19.11 -18.68 14.03
CA CYS A 241 -18.81 -17.80 12.90
C CYS A 241 -17.37 -18.00 12.40
N ALA A 242 -16.39 -18.06 13.32
CA ALA A 242 -14.98 -18.32 12.99
C ALA A 242 -14.78 -19.71 12.37
N GLU A 243 -15.49 -20.75 12.85
CA GLU A 243 -15.48 -22.09 12.23
C GLU A 243 -16.04 -22.06 10.80
N LYS A 244 -17.10 -21.28 10.55
CA LYS A 244 -17.63 -21.09 9.20
C LYS A 244 -16.61 -20.41 8.27
N VAL A 245 -15.89 -19.40 8.77
CA VAL A 245 -14.78 -18.77 8.05
C VAL A 245 -13.67 -19.78 7.77
N SER A 246 -13.22 -20.53 8.78
CA SER A 246 -12.19 -21.56 8.64
C SER A 246 -12.56 -22.61 7.60
N THR A 247 -13.82 -23.08 7.59
CA THR A 247 -14.33 -24.04 6.60
C THR A 247 -14.32 -23.46 5.19
N TYR A 248 -14.65 -22.17 5.05
CA TYR A 248 -14.64 -21.49 3.77
C TYR A 248 -13.23 -21.34 3.21
N LEU A 249 -12.29 -20.89 4.04
CA LEU A 249 -10.89 -20.71 3.66
C LEU A 249 -10.23 -22.04 3.27
N SER A 250 -10.50 -23.11 4.03
CA SER A 250 -10.04 -24.46 3.70
C SER A 250 -10.54 -24.92 2.32
N LYS A 251 -11.84 -24.75 2.03
CA LYS A 251 -12.42 -25.18 0.75
C LYS A 251 -11.95 -24.38 -0.46
N LYS A 252 -11.80 -23.06 -0.32
CA LYS A 252 -11.50 -22.17 -1.45
C LYS A 252 -10.02 -21.94 -1.66
N TYR A 253 -9.26 -21.79 -0.57
CA TYR A 253 -7.85 -21.42 -0.59
C TYR A 253 -6.92 -22.54 -0.13
N GLN A 254 -7.47 -23.72 0.23
CA GLN A 254 -6.69 -24.86 0.77
C GLN A 254 -5.89 -24.48 2.03
N ARG A 255 -6.42 -23.54 2.82
CA ARG A 255 -5.81 -23.07 4.07
C ARG A 255 -6.66 -23.44 5.26
N ASP A 256 -6.11 -24.31 6.10
CA ASP A 256 -6.69 -24.67 7.38
C ASP A 256 -6.16 -23.72 8.46
N LEU A 257 -7.09 -23.06 9.16
CA LEU A 257 -6.71 -22.20 10.27
C LEU A 257 -6.30 -23.05 11.46
N THR A 258 -5.19 -22.66 12.07
CA THR A 258 -4.78 -23.15 13.39
C THR A 258 -5.83 -22.77 14.45
N ASP A 259 -5.77 -23.45 15.60
CA ASP A 259 -6.67 -23.11 16.71
C ASP A 259 -6.40 -21.69 17.25
N GLU A 260 -5.16 -21.22 17.18
CA GLU A 260 -4.75 -19.85 17.55
C GLU A 260 -5.37 -18.82 16.64
N GLU A 261 -5.30 -19.03 15.33
CA GLU A 261 -5.92 -18.17 14.34
C GLU A 261 -7.44 -18.15 14.45
N ARG A 262 -8.06 -19.31 14.72
CA ARG A 262 -9.51 -19.41 14.94
C ARG A 262 -9.94 -18.68 16.21
N MET A 263 -9.17 -18.80 17.28
CA MET A 263 -9.41 -18.10 18.54
C MET A 263 -9.25 -16.59 18.37
N TYR A 264 -8.17 -16.15 17.73
CA TYR A 264 -7.91 -14.75 17.40
C TYR A 264 -9.08 -14.15 16.60
N LEU A 265 -9.49 -14.82 15.52
CA LEU A 265 -10.63 -14.41 14.72
C LEU A 265 -11.92 -14.35 15.55
N THR A 266 -12.14 -15.32 16.43
CA THR A 266 -13.31 -15.35 17.34
C THR A 266 -13.37 -14.12 18.23
N ILE A 267 -12.25 -13.71 18.84
CA ILE A 267 -12.19 -12.53 19.71
C ILE A 267 -12.58 -11.26 18.93
N HIS A 268 -12.08 -11.11 17.71
CA HIS A 268 -12.36 -9.92 16.91
C HIS A 268 -13.80 -9.90 16.39
N ILE A 269 -14.34 -11.04 15.99
CA ILE A 269 -15.76 -11.20 15.64
C ILE A 269 -16.65 -10.86 16.84
N GLU A 270 -16.29 -11.33 18.04
CA GLU A 270 -17.04 -11.06 19.27
C GLU A 270 -17.14 -9.57 19.59
N ARG A 271 -16.06 -8.82 19.39
CA ARG A 271 -16.04 -7.37 19.62
C ARG A 271 -17.03 -6.64 18.74
N ILE A 272 -17.08 -6.97 17.45
CA ILE A 272 -18.06 -6.38 16.52
C ILE A 272 -19.47 -6.80 16.91
N ARG A 273 -19.67 -8.08 17.25
CA ARG A 273 -20.98 -8.59 17.66
C ARG A 273 -21.54 -7.85 18.88
N LYS A 274 -20.70 -7.59 19.88
CA LYS A 274 -21.11 -6.90 21.12
C LYS A 274 -21.49 -5.44 20.87
N GLU A 275 -20.85 -4.77 19.92
CA GLU A 275 -21.18 -3.37 19.60
C GLU A 275 -22.60 -3.20 19.03
N LYS A 276 -23.09 -4.19 18.27
CA LYS A 276 -24.50 -4.27 17.85
C LYS A 276 -25.47 -4.35 19.04
N SER A 277 -25.08 -5.03 20.12
CA SER A 277 -25.92 -5.14 21.32
C SER A 277 -25.98 -3.84 22.12
N SER A 278 -24.99 -2.95 21.97
CA SER A 278 -24.92 -1.65 22.68
C SER A 278 -25.74 -0.54 22.01
N HIS A 279 -26.21 -0.75 20.77
CA HIS A 279 -27.00 0.21 19.98
C HIS A 279 -28.49 -0.19 19.86
N LYS A 280 -28.95 -1.12 20.72
CA LYS A 280 -30.37 -1.44 20.93
C LYS A 280 -30.83 -0.89 22.26
#